data_AF-A0A4D6Y0V1-F1
#
_entry.id   AF-A0A4D6Y0V1-F1
#
_cell.length_a   1.000
_cell.length_b   1.000
_cell.length_c   1.000
_cell.angle_alpha   90.00
_cell.angle_beta   90.00
_cell.angle_gamma   90.00
#
_symmetry.space_group_name_H-M   'P 1'
#
loop_
_entity.id
_entity.type
_entity.pdbx_description
1 polymer ?
#
loop_
_entity_poly.entity_id
_entity_poly.type
_entity_poly.pdbx_seq_one_letter_code
_entity_poly.pdbx_strand_id
1 'polypeptide(L)'
;MKYKKHFLSILEKIEIQKIEKEIINLKNMFLKQKHNNQQLELLVEYEKEYIKKTYNQLLSGMCIYQWKNYNNFISMLRVIIKDNRDMLKKNQEVIKERLNIWSKSQKKLQFWKNLNFINKTQILNIKRIEEQILNDNYIQLKFFKKG
;
A
#
# COMPACT_ATOMS: atom_id res chain seq x y z
N MET A 1 20.26 -22.06 21.52
CA MET A 1 18.95 -21.44 21.15
C MET A 1 18.92 -19.89 21.16
N LYS A 2 19.98 -19.15 21.52
CA LYS A 2 20.01 -17.66 21.47
C LYS A 2 19.73 -17.08 20.07
N TYR A 3 20.15 -17.76 19.00
CA TYR A 3 20.01 -17.28 17.62
C TYR A 3 18.55 -17.19 17.13
N LYS A 4 17.65 -18.09 17.56
CA LYS A 4 16.21 -18.05 17.18
C LYS A 4 15.49 -16.81 17.71
N LYS A 5 15.92 -16.26 18.86
CA LYS A 5 15.29 -15.11 19.52
C LYS A 5 15.45 -13.82 18.71
N HIS A 6 16.65 -13.58 18.19
CA HIS A 6 16.88 -12.43 17.31
C HIS A 6 16.22 -12.63 15.95
N PHE A 7 16.28 -13.84 15.40
CA PHE A 7 15.76 -14.11 14.06
C PHE A 7 14.27 -13.76 13.89
N LEU A 8 13.37 -14.26 14.77
CA LEU A 8 11.93 -13.98 14.65
C LEU A 8 11.61 -12.49 14.85
N SER A 9 12.28 -11.83 15.80
CA SER A 9 12.11 -10.39 16.02
C SER A 9 12.61 -9.53 14.85
N ILE A 10 13.67 -9.99 14.16
CA ILE A 10 14.20 -9.33 12.97
C ILE A 10 13.22 -9.49 11.81
N LEU A 11 12.66 -10.70 11.61
CA LEU A 11 11.65 -10.95 10.58
C LEU A 11 10.39 -10.11 10.78
N GLU A 12 9.91 -9.99 12.03
CA GLU A 12 8.80 -9.10 12.37
C GLU A 12 9.12 -7.64 12.01
N LYS A 13 10.29 -7.12 12.41
CA LYS A 13 10.72 -5.76 12.07
C LYS A 13 10.83 -5.51 10.57
N ILE A 14 11.38 -6.46 9.81
CA ILE A 14 11.49 -6.36 8.35
C ILE A 14 10.10 -6.28 7.72
N GLU A 15 9.15 -7.09 8.19
CA GLU A 15 7.78 -7.07 7.66
C GLU A 15 7.06 -5.75 7.99
N ILE A 16 7.26 -5.19 9.20
CA ILE A 16 6.74 -3.86 9.57
C ILE A 16 7.26 -2.79 8.61
N GLN A 17 8.57 -2.74 8.38
CA GLN A 17 9.17 -1.75 7.48
C GLN A 17 8.67 -1.89 6.03
N LYS A 18 8.43 -3.12 5.57
CA LYS A 18 7.84 -3.36 4.24
C LYS A 18 6.43 -2.82 4.15
N ILE A 19 5.60 -3.07 5.16
CA ILE A 19 4.23 -2.57 5.25
C ILE A 19 4.19 -1.05 5.27
N GLU A 20 5.05 -0.40 6.06
CA GLU A 20 5.14 1.07 6.13
C GLU A 20 5.47 1.69 4.77
N LYS A 21 6.45 1.12 4.06
CA LYS A 21 6.81 1.56 2.70
C LYS A 21 5.65 1.37 1.72
N GLU A 22 4.99 0.22 1.76
CA GLU A 22 3.82 -0.05 0.90
C GLU A 22 2.65 0.90 1.20
N ILE A 23 2.41 1.27 2.46
CA ILE A 23 1.36 2.24 2.83
C ILE A 23 1.66 3.62 2.22
N ILE A 24 2.91 4.08 2.29
CA ILE A 24 3.32 5.37 1.70
C ILE A 24 3.12 5.33 0.18
N ASN A 25 3.53 4.23 -0.47
CA ASN A 25 3.35 4.05 -1.90
C ASN A 25 1.87 4.06 -2.31
N LEU A 26 1.03 3.28 -1.60
CA LEU A 26 -0.42 3.25 -1.83
C LEU A 26 -1.04 4.64 -1.68
N LYS A 27 -0.69 5.38 -0.62
CA LYS A 27 -1.16 6.76 -0.43
C LYS A 27 -0.81 7.65 -1.61
N ASN A 28 0.45 7.60 -2.07
CA ASN A 28 0.89 8.39 -3.22
C ASN A 28 0.14 8.01 -4.51
N MET A 29 -0.10 6.72 -4.72
CA MET A 29 -0.90 6.24 -5.85
C MET A 29 -2.34 6.73 -5.81
N PHE A 30 -3.00 6.72 -4.65
CA PHE A 30 -4.35 7.26 -4.49
C PHE A 30 -4.41 8.77 -4.74
N LEU A 31 -3.44 9.53 -4.25
CA LEU A 31 -3.36 10.97 -4.50
C LEU A 31 -3.19 11.26 -5.99
N LYS A 32 -2.29 10.53 -6.65
CA LYS A 32 -2.08 10.65 -8.10
C LYS A 32 -3.33 10.26 -8.88
N GLN A 33 -4.03 9.20 -8.49
CA GLN A 33 -5.29 8.80 -9.10
C GLN A 33 -6.35 9.89 -8.99
N LYS A 34 -6.47 10.51 -7.81
CA LYS A 34 -7.40 11.61 -7.57
C LYS A 34 -7.09 12.81 -8.46
N HIS A 35 -5.83 13.23 -8.52
CA HIS A 35 -5.39 14.32 -9.38
C HIS A 35 -5.69 14.03 -10.86
N ASN A 36 -5.38 12.83 -11.33
CA ASN A 36 -5.63 12.44 -12.72
C ASN A 36 -7.13 12.37 -13.05
N ASN A 37 -7.97 11.95 -12.10
CA ASN A 37 -9.43 12.01 -12.27
C ASN A 37 -9.92 13.46 -12.41
N GLN A 38 -9.44 14.37 -11.56
CA GLN A 38 -9.79 15.80 -11.66
C GLN A 38 -9.34 16.39 -13.01
N GLN A 39 -8.14 16.04 -13.47
CA GLN A 39 -7.66 16.47 -14.78
C GLN A 39 -8.53 15.92 -15.92
N LEU A 40 -8.98 14.67 -15.82
CA LEU A 40 -9.90 14.09 -16.80
C LEU A 40 -11.25 14.82 -16.81
N GLU A 41 -11.80 15.15 -15.63
CA GLU A 41 -13.05 15.92 -15.51
C GLU A 41 -12.92 17.27 -16.21
N LEU A 42 -11.84 18.01 -15.94
CA LEU A 42 -11.54 19.29 -16.60
C LEU A 42 -11.45 19.16 -18.12
N LEU A 43 -10.80 18.11 -18.64
CA LEU A 43 -10.70 17.88 -20.09
C LEU A 43 -12.06 17.59 -20.72
N VAL A 44 -12.92 16.83 -20.03
CA VAL A 44 -14.28 16.52 -20.50
C VAL A 44 -15.17 17.76 -20.45
N GLU A 45 -15.06 18.60 -19.42
CA GLU A 45 -15.77 19.87 -19.35
C GLU A 45 -15.31 20.82 -20.45
N TYR A 46 -14.00 20.93 -20.64
CA TYR A 46 -13.41 21.73 -21.70
C TYR A 46 -13.87 21.26 -23.09
N GLU A 47 -13.95 19.96 -23.34
CA GLU A 47 -14.50 19.41 -24.58
C GLU A 47 -15.94 19.92 -24.83
N LYS A 48 -16.80 19.84 -23.82
CA LYS A 48 -18.20 20.30 -23.92
C LYS A 48 -18.29 21.80 -24.20
N GLU A 49 -17.51 22.61 -23.47
CA GLU A 49 -17.48 24.05 -23.69
C GLU A 49 -16.98 24.40 -25.09
N TYR A 50 -15.96 23.69 -25.56
CA TYR A 50 -15.37 23.91 -26.88
C TYR A 50 -16.37 23.60 -27.99
N ILE A 51 -17.08 22.47 -27.89
CA ILE A 51 -18.18 22.11 -28.82
C ILE A 51 -19.26 23.20 -28.83
N LYS A 52 -19.69 23.67 -27.65
CA LYS A 52 -20.72 24.72 -27.53
C LYS A 52 -20.27 26.04 -28.18
N LYS A 53 -19.02 26.47 -27.92
CA LYS A 53 -18.45 27.69 -28.51
C LYS A 53 -18.38 27.58 -30.03
N THR A 54 -17.96 26.45 -30.57
CA THR A 54 -17.89 26.23 -32.01
C THR A 54 -19.26 26.17 -32.66
N TYR A 55 -20.25 25.55 -32.01
CA TYR A 55 -21.63 25.58 -32.51
C TYR A 55 -22.16 27.01 -32.64
N ASN A 56 -21.91 27.85 -31.64
CA ASN A 56 -22.30 29.27 -31.71
C ASN A 56 -21.57 30.00 -32.85
N GLN A 57 -20.28 29.73 -33.06
CA GLN A 57 -19.51 30.32 -34.16
C GLN A 57 -19.97 29.86 -35.55
N LEU A 58 -20.41 28.60 -35.67
CA LEU A 58 -21.03 28.07 -36.88
C LEU A 58 -22.32 28.83 -37.23
N LEU A 59 -23.17 29.08 -36.24
CA LEU A 59 -24.42 29.84 -36.42
C LEU A 59 -24.16 31.29 -36.87
N SER A 60 -23.07 31.91 -36.41
CA SER A 60 -22.67 33.27 -36.83
C SER A 60 -21.92 33.33 -38.16
N GLY A 61 -21.70 32.18 -38.82
CA GLY A 61 -20.86 32.07 -40.01
C GLY A 61 -19.40 31.79 -39.64
N MET A 62 -18.94 30.56 -39.94
CA MET A 62 -17.57 30.11 -39.67
C MET A 62 -16.83 29.87 -40.98
N CYS A 63 -15.57 30.31 -41.06
CA CYS A 63 -14.71 30.03 -42.21
C CYS A 63 -14.29 28.55 -42.24
N ILE A 64 -14.13 27.97 -43.44
CA ILE A 64 -13.72 26.56 -43.63
C ILE A 64 -12.41 26.22 -42.90
N TYR A 65 -11.45 27.15 -42.86
CA TYR A 65 -10.20 26.96 -42.12
C TYR A 65 -10.43 26.80 -40.61
N GLN A 66 -11.31 27.61 -40.02
CA GLN A 66 -11.66 27.52 -38.60
C GLN A 66 -12.39 26.20 -38.29
N TRP A 67 -13.29 25.77 -39.19
CA TRP A 67 -13.97 24.48 -39.08
C TRP A 67 -13.00 23.29 -39.15
N LYS A 68 -12.02 23.33 -40.05
CA LYS A 68 -10.98 22.31 -40.15
C LYS A 68 -10.12 22.26 -38.88
N ASN A 69 -9.71 23.42 -38.36
CA ASN A 69 -8.94 23.50 -37.11
C ASN A 69 -9.71 22.94 -35.91
N TYR A 70 -11.00 23.28 -35.81
CA TYR A 70 -11.90 22.72 -34.81
C TYR A 70 -11.90 21.19 -34.86
N ASN A 71 -12.16 20.61 -36.04
CA ASN A 71 -12.25 19.15 -36.21
C ASN A 71 -10.93 18.44 -35.88
N ASN A 72 -9.80 19.03 -36.25
CA ASN A 72 -8.49 18.48 -35.90
C ASN A 72 -8.27 18.50 -34.38
N PHE A 73 -8.55 19.63 -33.74
CA PHE A 73 -8.35 19.80 -32.31
C PHE A 73 -9.30 18.92 -31.48
N ILE A 74 -10.59 18.88 -31.79
CA ILE A 74 -11.56 18.06 -31.06
C ILE A 74 -11.25 16.56 -31.21
N SER A 75 -10.77 16.12 -32.38
CA SER A 75 -10.33 14.75 -32.59
C SER A 75 -9.12 14.42 -31.71
N MET A 76 -8.12 15.29 -31.67
CA MET A 76 -6.94 15.13 -30.81
C MET A 76 -7.33 15.11 -29.32
N LEU A 77 -8.18 16.04 -28.89
CA LEU A 77 -8.65 16.12 -27.50
C LEU A 77 -9.38 14.85 -27.07
N ARG A 78 -10.23 14.28 -27.94
CA ARG A 78 -10.92 13.01 -27.67
C ARG A 78 -9.98 11.83 -27.50
N VAL A 79 -8.91 11.77 -28.30
CA VAL A 79 -7.86 10.74 -28.14
C VAL A 79 -7.19 10.89 -26.77
N ILE A 80 -6.78 12.10 -26.39
CA ILE A 80 -6.17 12.38 -25.08
C ILE A 80 -7.11 12.00 -23.92
N ILE A 81 -8.40 12.35 -24.02
CA ILE A 81 -9.41 11.98 -23.02
C ILE A 81 -9.54 10.46 -22.90
N LYS A 82 -9.56 9.75 -24.03
CA LYS A 82 -9.63 8.28 -24.06
C LYS A 82 -8.39 7.68 -23.40
N ASP A 83 -7.20 8.14 -23.77
CA ASP A 83 -5.94 7.64 -23.22
C ASP A 83 -5.88 7.87 -21.70
N ASN A 84 -6.28 9.05 -21.21
CA ASN A 84 -6.37 9.34 -19.78
C ASN A 84 -7.36 8.41 -19.06
N ARG A 85 -8.51 8.12 -19.66
CA ARG A 85 -9.47 7.14 -19.10
C ARG A 85 -8.86 5.74 -18.98
N ASP A 86 -8.16 5.30 -20.02
CA ASP A 86 -7.55 3.98 -20.04
C ASP A 86 -6.37 3.88 -19.05
N MET A 87 -5.57 4.94 -18.93
CA MET A 87 -4.54 5.03 -17.88
C MET A 87 -5.15 4.98 -16.47
N LEU A 88 -6.26 5.68 -16.24
CA LEU A 88 -6.95 5.66 -14.94
C LEU A 88 -7.47 4.27 -14.58
N LYS A 89 -8.03 3.53 -15.55
CA LYS A 89 -8.46 2.14 -15.36
C LYS A 89 -7.28 1.23 -15.01
N LYS A 90 -6.19 1.31 -15.77
CA LYS A 90 -4.96 0.53 -15.49
C LYS A 90 -4.42 0.83 -14.10
N ASN A 91 -4.35 2.10 -13.71
CA ASN A 91 -3.90 2.47 -12.37
C ASN A 91 -4.80 1.91 -11.27
N GLN A 92 -6.12 1.84 -11.47
CA GLN A 92 -7.03 1.21 -10.52
C GLN A 92 -6.72 -0.28 -10.34
N GLU A 93 -6.40 -1.00 -11.41
CA GLU A 93 -6.01 -2.41 -11.34
C GLU A 93 -4.70 -2.57 -10.55
N VAL A 94 -3.68 -1.76 -10.83
CA VAL A 94 -2.42 -1.79 -10.09
C VAL A 94 -2.64 -1.47 -8.60
N ILE A 95 -3.50 -0.50 -8.27
CA ILE A 95 -3.85 -0.19 -6.88
C ILE A 95 -4.51 -1.40 -6.19
N LYS A 96 -5.44 -2.09 -6.86
CA LYS A 96 -6.09 -3.30 -6.33
C LYS A 96 -5.08 -4.41 -6.06
N GLU A 97 -4.14 -4.63 -6.99
CA GLU A 97 -3.07 -5.61 -6.80
C GLU A 97 -2.18 -5.27 -5.59
N ARG A 98 -1.79 -3.99 -5.47
CA ARG A 98 -0.98 -3.51 -4.33
C ARG A 98 -1.72 -3.64 -3.00
N LEU A 99 -3.03 -3.38 -2.98
CA LEU A 99 -3.86 -3.62 -1.79
C LEU A 99 -3.88 -5.10 -1.40
N ASN A 100 -3.95 -6.01 -2.37
CA ASN A 100 -3.88 -7.45 -2.11
C ASN A 100 -2.51 -7.85 -1.52
N ILE A 101 -1.42 -7.30 -2.06
CA ILE A 101 -0.07 -7.52 -1.52
C ILE A 101 0.02 -7.01 -0.08
N TRP A 102 -0.43 -5.78 0.17
CA TRP A 102 -0.46 -5.19 1.51
C TRP A 102 -1.27 -6.04 2.49
N SER A 103 -2.45 -6.51 2.08
CA SER A 103 -3.28 -7.40 2.91
C SER A 103 -2.57 -8.71 3.26
N LYS A 104 -1.89 -9.33 2.29
CA LYS A 104 -1.07 -10.54 2.53
C LYS A 104 0.08 -10.26 3.51
N SER A 105 0.76 -9.12 3.36
CA SER A 105 1.82 -8.71 4.29
C SER A 105 1.30 -8.47 5.70
N GLN A 106 0.09 -7.90 5.87
CA GLN A 106 -0.53 -7.75 7.18
C GLN A 106 -0.79 -9.10 7.86
N LYS A 107 -1.34 -10.08 7.12
CA LYS A 107 -1.55 -11.45 7.65
C LYS A 107 -0.22 -12.09 8.05
N LYS A 108 0.83 -11.90 7.23
CA LYS A 108 2.17 -12.39 7.52
C LYS A 108 2.79 -11.74 8.76
N LEU A 109 2.56 -10.45 8.97
CA LEU A 109 2.98 -9.76 10.20
C LEU A 109 2.29 -10.36 11.44
N GLN A 110 0.99 -10.61 11.38
CA GLN A 110 0.27 -11.27 12.48
C GLN A 110 0.84 -12.66 12.77
N PHE A 111 1.16 -13.44 11.74
CA PHE A 111 1.81 -14.73 11.90
C PHE A 111 3.17 -14.61 12.62
N TRP A 112 4.02 -13.66 12.22
CA TRP A 112 5.30 -13.42 12.90
C TRP A 112 5.14 -12.98 14.35
N LYS A 113 4.18 -12.10 14.64
CA LYS A 113 3.85 -11.68 16.01
C LYS A 113 3.46 -12.86 16.89
N ASN A 114 2.60 -13.74 16.37
CA ASN A 114 2.15 -14.93 17.09
C ASN A 114 3.31 -15.90 17.36
N LEU A 115 4.14 -16.18 16.35
CA LEU A 115 5.33 -17.02 16.53
C LEU A 115 6.31 -16.42 17.54
N ASN A 116 6.53 -15.11 17.49
CA ASN A 116 7.42 -14.42 18.41
C ASN A 116 6.87 -14.46 19.85
N PHE A 117 5.56 -14.34 20.02
CA PHE A 117 4.89 -14.50 21.31
C PHE A 117 5.04 -15.91 21.88
N ILE A 118 4.77 -16.95 21.08
CA ILE A 118 4.94 -18.36 21.49
C ILE A 118 6.41 -18.64 21.87
N ASN A 119 7.36 -18.14 21.09
CA ASN A 119 8.77 -18.33 21.39
C ASN A 119 9.18 -17.61 22.70
N LYS A 120 8.68 -16.40 22.95
CA LYS A 120 8.93 -15.67 24.21
C LYS A 120 8.39 -16.41 25.42
N THR A 121 7.16 -16.93 25.34
CA THR A 121 6.53 -17.68 26.44
C THR A 121 7.26 -18.99 26.73
N GLN A 122 7.66 -19.73 25.69
CA GLN A 122 8.48 -20.94 25.85
C GLN A 122 9.82 -20.65 26.54
N ILE A 123 10.50 -19.57 26.16
CA ILE A 123 11.78 -19.18 26.78
C ILE A 123 11.58 -18.81 28.27
N LEU A 124 10.52 -18.08 28.60
CA LEU A 124 10.22 -17.74 30.00
C LEU A 124 9.93 -18.99 30.83
N ASN A 125 9.19 -19.95 30.27
CA ASN A 125 8.92 -21.22 30.94
C ASN A 125 10.21 -22.02 31.19
N ILE A 126 11.12 -22.11 30.21
CA ILE A 126 12.42 -22.77 30.38
C ILE A 126 13.22 -22.10 31.51
N LYS A 127 13.33 -20.77 31.49
CA LYS A 127 14.04 -20.02 32.54
C LYS A 127 13.45 -20.25 33.93
N ARG A 128 12.13 -20.26 34.05
CA ARG A 128 11.44 -20.52 35.31
C ARG A 128 11.76 -21.91 35.85
N ILE A 129 11.79 -22.93 34.98
CA ILE A 129 12.16 -24.30 35.35
C ILE A 129 13.64 -24.36 35.78
N GLU A 130 14.55 -23.70 35.05
CA GLU A 130 15.98 -23.63 35.41
C GLU A 130 16.20 -22.97 36.78
N GLU A 131 15.49 -21.86 37.06
CA GLU A 131 15.53 -21.16 38.35
C GLU A 131 14.99 -22.02 39.49
N GLN A 132 13.90 -22.76 39.26
CA GLN A 132 13.34 -23.70 40.24
C GLN A 132 14.35 -24.81 40.58
N ILE A 133 14.95 -25.44 39.56
CA ILE A 133 15.97 -26.48 39.75
C ILE A 133 17.17 -25.96 40.56
N LEU A 134 17.67 -24.76 40.24
CA LEU A 134 18.78 -24.14 40.96
C LEU A 134 18.42 -23.87 42.44
N ASN A 135 17.22 -23.37 42.70
CA ASN A 135 16.75 -23.11 44.06
C ASN A 135 16.59 -24.40 44.88
N ASP A 136 16.00 -25.44 44.30
CA ASP A 136 15.83 -26.74 44.96
C ASP A 136 17.19 -27.36 45.31
N ASN A 137 18.14 -27.33 44.37
CA ASN A 137 19.52 -27.78 44.61
C ASN A 137 20.20 -26.98 45.73
N TYR A 138 20.03 -25.66 45.76
CA TYR A 138 20.58 -24.81 46.81
C TYR A 138 20.00 -25.15 48.19
N ILE A 139 18.68 -25.36 48.27
CA ILE A 139 18.00 -25.77 49.49
C ILE A 139 18.54 -27.12 49.98
N GLN A 140 18.64 -28.12 49.10
CA GLN A 140 19.19 -29.44 49.42
C GLN A 140 20.60 -29.34 50.00
N LEU A 141 21.52 -28.62 49.32
CA LEU A 141 22.89 -28.42 49.80
C LEU A 141 22.95 -27.72 51.17
N LYS A 142 22.03 -26.78 51.43
CA LYS A 142 21.94 -26.10 52.73
C LYS A 142 21.47 -27.04 53.85
N PHE A 143 20.59 -27.99 53.55
CA PHE A 143 20.20 -29.03 54.51
C PHE A 143 21.36 -29.97 54.84
N PHE A 144 22.12 -30.43 53.83
CA PHE A 144 23.29 -31.29 54.05
C PHE A 144 24.42 -30.64 54.85
N LYS A 145 24.51 -29.31 54.89
CA LYS A 145 25.51 -28.58 55.70
C LYS A 145 25.10 -28.36 57.17
N LYS A 146 23.86 -28.67 57.55
CA LYS A 146 23.32 -28.43 58.89
C LYS A 146 23.17 -29.71 59.73
N GLY A 147 23.30 -30.88 59.14
CA GLY A 147 23.46 -32.16 59.84
C GLY A 147 24.92 -32.52 59.95
#